data_AF-A0A5C2FK76-F1
#
_entry.id   AF-A0A5C2FK76-F1
#
_cell.length_a   1.000
_cell.length_b   1.000
_cell.length_c   1.000
_cell.angle_alpha   90.00
_cell.angle_beta   90.00
_cell.angle_gamma   90.00
#
_symmetry.space_group_name_H-M   'P 1'
#
loop_
_entity.id
_entity.type
_entity.pdbx_description
1 polymer ?
#
loop_
_entity_poly.entity_id
_entity_poly.type
_entity_poly.pdbx_seq_one_letter_code
_entity_poly.pdbx_strand_id
1 'polypeptide(L)'
;MLFKWGVLCSSLVFMVGWDVSRHPEWDMMFTAGLTAREIADRCKQNIATVHLHLKNREKYDPEFFAKHTAALEARGPHRITTKWRKRLNEAQEYYATHGRLPRRTGNPEEHSLAEWVAEQRRLVERNELPQAKIVLLYPLPGWNINAQTQEREIRWRNRLSLLVDFVNTEHRMPRYRTYATEEEHLLGVWLHNQHQRRSESRLELWKLKALNEAVLDWRSRN
;
A
#
# COMPACT_ATOMS: atom_id res chain seq x y z
N MET A 1 4.93 -14.76 0.00
CA MET A 1 3.49 -14.80 0.34
C MET A 1 3.10 -13.46 0.94
N LEU A 2 2.54 -12.57 0.13
CA LEU A 2 2.13 -11.23 0.56
C LEU A 2 0.67 -11.31 1.01
N PHE A 3 0.47 -11.38 2.32
CA PHE A 3 -0.84 -11.40 2.93
C PHE A 3 -1.62 -10.11 2.60
N LYS A 4 -2.85 -10.26 2.11
CA LYS A 4 -3.82 -9.18 1.95
C LYS A 4 -4.27 -8.74 3.33
N TRP A 5 -3.74 -7.64 3.80
CA TRP A 5 -4.26 -6.92 4.95
C TRP A 5 -5.04 -5.74 4.36
N GLY A 6 -6.33 -5.57 4.69
CA GLY A 6 -7.12 -4.41 4.31
C GLY A 6 -8.05 -3.99 5.44
N VAL A 7 -8.02 -2.69 5.78
CA VAL A 7 -8.99 -1.95 6.62
C VAL A 7 -8.76 -2.04 8.15
N LEU A 8 -7.84 -1.24 8.69
CA LEU A 8 -7.60 -1.12 10.14
C LEU A 8 -8.09 0.24 10.67
N CYS A 9 -9.37 0.32 11.05
CA CYS A 9 -9.85 1.08 12.22
C CYS A 9 -11.37 0.99 12.43
N SER A 10 -12.16 0.47 11.49
CA SER A 10 -13.63 0.36 11.70
C SER A 10 -14.30 -0.86 11.09
N SER A 11 -13.60 -1.83 10.49
CA SER A 11 -14.23 -3.08 9.99
C SER A 11 -13.19 -4.18 9.71
N LEU A 12 -13.59 -5.45 9.94
CA LEU A 12 -12.91 -6.75 9.73
C LEU A 12 -11.92 -7.17 10.83
N VAL A 13 -12.06 -8.28 11.57
CA VAL A 13 -12.63 -9.63 11.34
C VAL A 13 -12.14 -10.30 10.05
N PHE A 14 -10.97 -10.95 10.11
CA PHE A 14 -10.74 -12.37 9.80
C PHE A 14 -9.24 -12.66 9.55
N MET A 15 -8.60 -13.34 10.50
CA MET A 15 -7.54 -14.32 10.23
C MET A 15 -7.51 -15.30 11.40
N VAL A 16 -8.09 -16.48 11.18
CA VAL A 16 -8.14 -17.70 12.01
C VAL A 16 -7.20 -17.72 13.23
N GLY A 17 -7.78 -17.55 14.43
CA GLY A 17 -7.10 -17.76 15.74
C GLY A 17 -7.46 -16.75 16.85
N TRP A 18 -8.09 -15.62 16.55
CA TRP A 18 -8.22 -14.47 17.48
C TRP A 18 -9.63 -14.26 18.06
N ASP A 19 -10.41 -15.32 18.25
CA ASP A 19 -11.83 -15.20 18.63
C ASP A 19 -12.08 -14.91 20.14
N VAL A 20 -11.06 -14.45 20.89
CA VAL A 20 -11.14 -14.34 22.37
C VAL A 20 -10.61 -13.00 22.93
N SER A 21 -10.09 -12.09 22.10
CA SER A 21 -9.57 -10.80 22.59
C SER A 21 -10.57 -9.68 22.39
N ARG A 22 -10.76 -8.84 23.42
CA ARG A 22 -11.57 -7.61 23.33
C ARG A 22 -10.92 -6.53 22.46
N HIS A 23 -9.59 -6.57 22.35
CA HIS A 23 -8.78 -5.64 21.58
C HIS A 23 -7.71 -6.42 20.80
N PRO A 24 -8.09 -7.21 19.78
CA PRO A 24 -7.15 -7.99 18.98
C PRO A 24 -6.11 -7.10 18.28
N GLU A 25 -6.45 -5.83 18.00
CA GLU A 25 -5.53 -4.85 17.45
C GLU A 25 -4.40 -4.47 18.42
N TRP A 26 -4.66 -4.41 19.74
CA TRP A 26 -3.60 -4.15 20.73
C TRP A 26 -2.68 -5.35 20.85
N ASP A 27 -3.23 -6.56 20.80
CA ASP A 27 -2.47 -7.81 20.86
C ASP A 27 -1.52 -7.93 19.67
N MET A 28 -2.03 -7.64 18.47
CA MET A 28 -1.25 -7.63 17.24
C MET A 28 -0.13 -6.59 17.31
N MET A 29 -0.42 -5.36 17.76
CA MET A 29 0.61 -4.32 17.89
C MET A 29 1.68 -4.72 18.92
N PHE A 30 1.26 -5.26 20.06
CA PHE A 30 2.16 -5.66 21.14
C PHE A 30 3.07 -6.82 20.71
N THR A 31 2.52 -7.86 20.11
CA THR A 31 3.32 -8.99 19.58
C THR A 31 4.18 -8.62 18.38
N ALA A 32 3.85 -7.55 17.64
CA ALA A 32 4.75 -6.93 16.65
C ALA A 32 5.89 -6.10 17.30
N GLY A 33 5.91 -6.04 18.63
CA GLY A 33 6.93 -5.38 19.44
C GLY A 33 6.59 -3.95 19.85
N LEU A 34 5.38 -3.42 19.61
CA LEU A 34 4.96 -2.11 20.14
C LEU A 34 4.82 -2.14 21.66
N THR A 35 5.36 -1.11 22.30
CA THR A 35 5.17 -0.95 23.75
C THR A 35 3.73 -0.54 24.05
N ALA A 36 3.25 -0.85 25.25
CA ALA A 36 1.89 -0.47 25.66
C ALA A 36 1.64 1.06 25.60
N ARG A 37 2.68 1.88 25.84
CA ARG A 37 2.62 3.33 25.64
C ARG A 37 2.44 3.71 24.18
N GLU A 38 3.21 3.09 23.27
CA GLU A 38 3.07 3.31 21.82
C GLU A 38 1.68 2.95 21.30
N ILE A 39 1.10 1.87 21.84
CA ILE A 39 -0.26 1.43 21.51
C ILE A 39 -1.28 2.44 22.05
N ALA A 40 -1.15 2.85 23.32
CA ALA A 40 -2.03 3.82 23.95
C ALA A 40 -2.04 5.16 23.20
N ASP A 41 -0.86 5.69 22.86
CA ASP A 41 -0.71 6.93 22.10
C ASP A 41 -1.37 6.83 20.73
N ARG A 42 -1.17 5.70 20.01
CA ARG A 42 -1.72 5.48 18.67
C ARG A 42 -3.24 5.31 18.66
N CYS A 43 -3.76 4.52 19.60
CA CYS A 43 -5.19 4.23 19.69
C CYS A 43 -5.97 5.31 20.44
N LYS A 44 -5.30 6.34 20.96
CA LYS A 44 -5.86 7.39 21.83
C LYS A 44 -6.58 6.79 23.05
N GLN A 45 -5.94 5.81 23.69
CA GLN A 45 -6.48 5.07 24.82
C GLN A 45 -5.72 5.37 26.10
N ASN A 46 -6.34 5.08 27.24
CA ASN A 46 -5.66 5.16 28.53
C ASN A 46 -4.61 4.03 28.65
N ILE A 47 -3.37 4.39 28.98
CA ILE A 47 -2.26 3.43 29.12
C ILE A 47 -2.53 2.35 30.17
N ALA A 48 -3.21 2.66 31.27
CA ALA A 48 -3.55 1.70 32.30
C ALA A 48 -4.54 0.64 31.79
N THR A 49 -5.49 1.04 30.95
CA THR A 49 -6.43 0.12 30.29
C THR A 49 -5.69 -0.83 29.34
N VAL A 50 -4.75 -0.30 28.55
CA VAL A 50 -3.92 -1.12 27.64
C VAL A 50 -3.05 -2.09 28.44
N HIS A 51 -2.39 -1.63 29.51
CA HIS A 51 -1.60 -2.50 30.40
C HIS A 51 -2.44 -3.63 31.00
N LEU A 52 -3.63 -3.30 31.52
CA LEU A 52 -4.53 -4.27 32.12
C LEU A 52 -4.96 -5.33 31.09
N HIS A 53 -5.31 -4.90 29.88
CA HIS A 53 -5.65 -5.80 28.78
C HIS A 53 -4.50 -6.75 28.46
N LEU A 54 -3.30 -6.22 28.19
CA LEU A 54 -2.12 -7.03 27.83
C LEU A 54 -1.71 -8.00 28.95
N LYS A 55 -1.78 -7.57 30.21
CA LYS A 55 -1.52 -8.45 31.36
C LYS A 55 -2.54 -9.60 31.45
N ASN A 56 -3.81 -9.33 31.15
CA ASN A 56 -4.83 -10.38 31.11
C ASN A 56 -4.61 -11.36 29.95
N ARG A 57 -3.97 -10.94 28.84
CA ARG A 57 -3.68 -11.83 27.70
C ARG A 57 -2.70 -12.94 28.03
N GLU A 58 -1.73 -12.70 28.91
CA GLU A 58 -0.76 -13.71 29.35
C GLU A 58 -1.41 -14.94 29.99
N LYS A 59 -2.57 -14.77 30.64
CA LYS A 59 -3.33 -15.88 31.21
C LYS A 59 -3.84 -16.88 30.16
N TYR A 60 -4.04 -16.41 28.93
CA TYR A 60 -4.57 -17.21 27.82
C TYR A 60 -3.48 -17.64 26.82
N ASP A 61 -2.40 -16.86 26.72
CA ASP A 61 -1.22 -17.17 25.91
C ASP A 61 0.04 -16.91 26.76
N PRO A 62 0.59 -17.95 27.41
CA PRO A 62 1.79 -17.82 28.24
C PRO A 62 3.03 -17.33 27.48
N GLU A 63 3.06 -17.47 26.15
CA GLU A 63 4.17 -16.98 25.32
C GLU A 63 3.96 -15.54 24.84
N PHE A 64 2.83 -14.90 25.18
CA PHE A 64 2.46 -13.59 24.66
C PHE A 64 3.52 -12.52 24.92
N PHE A 65 4.01 -12.43 26.15
CA PHE A 65 5.08 -11.50 26.52
C PHE A 65 6.43 -11.91 25.92
N ALA A 66 6.71 -13.21 25.80
CA ALA A 66 7.95 -13.70 25.17
C ALA A 66 8.01 -13.30 23.69
N LYS A 67 6.89 -13.42 22.95
CA LYS A 67 6.74 -12.96 21.57
C LYS A 67 6.99 -11.45 21.45
N HIS A 68 6.36 -10.66 22.33
CA HIS A 68 6.61 -9.20 22.37
C HIS A 68 8.08 -8.88 22.65
N THR A 69 8.71 -9.53 23.63
CA THR A 69 10.10 -9.27 24.01
C THR A 69 11.04 -9.57 22.84
N ALA A 70 10.88 -10.74 22.20
CA ALA A 70 11.65 -11.09 21.01
C ALA A 70 11.47 -10.06 19.87
N ALA A 71 10.22 -9.63 19.61
CA ALA A 71 9.94 -8.62 18.59
C ALA A 71 10.47 -7.22 18.95
N LEU A 72 10.48 -6.87 20.24
CA LEU A 72 11.02 -5.61 20.75
C LEU A 72 12.55 -5.57 20.63
N GLU A 73 13.23 -6.67 20.96
CA GLU A 73 14.68 -6.85 20.79
C GLU A 73 15.08 -6.82 19.31
N ALA A 74 14.31 -7.51 18.45
CA ALA A 74 14.51 -7.52 17.00
C ALA A 74 14.41 -6.14 16.34
N ARG A 75 13.93 -5.10 17.05
CA ARG A 75 13.97 -3.73 16.53
C ARG A 75 15.39 -3.21 16.32
N GLY A 76 16.34 -3.68 17.13
CA GLY A 76 17.74 -3.26 17.09
C GLY A 76 17.92 -1.74 16.90
N PRO A 77 18.72 -1.28 15.92
CA PRO A 77 18.95 0.14 15.66
C PRO A 77 17.73 0.86 15.08
N HIS A 78 16.75 0.12 14.55
CA HIS A 78 15.59 0.66 13.86
C HIS A 78 14.39 0.89 14.79
N ARG A 79 14.64 1.30 16.04
CA ARG A 79 13.61 1.75 16.97
C ARG A 79 12.73 2.88 16.40
N ILE A 80 11.52 2.99 16.92
CA ILE A 80 10.57 4.04 16.54
C ILE A 80 10.94 5.32 17.29
N THR A 81 11.65 6.22 16.62
CA THR A 81 12.04 7.52 17.18
C THR A 81 10.94 8.56 16.99
N THR A 82 10.96 9.63 17.79
CA THR A 82 10.05 10.79 17.62
C THR A 82 10.13 11.37 16.21
N LYS A 83 11.34 11.47 15.64
CA LYS A 83 11.56 11.91 14.25
C LYS A 83 10.88 10.98 13.24
N TRP A 84 10.99 9.67 13.44
CA TRP A 84 10.34 8.69 12.57
C TRP A 84 8.81 8.79 12.64
N ARG A 85 8.24 8.91 13.86
CA ARG A 85 6.79 9.10 14.05
C ARG A 85 6.29 10.38 13.38
N LYS A 86 7.04 11.48 13.52
CA LYS A 86 6.71 12.74 12.86
C LYS A 86 6.65 12.58 11.34
N ARG A 87 7.66 11.94 10.72
CA ARG A 87 7.67 11.68 9.28
C ARG A 87 6.52 10.76 8.82
N LEU A 88 6.17 9.76 9.61
CA LEU A 88 4.99 8.93 9.34
C LEU A 88 3.71 9.77 9.32
N ASN A 89 3.52 10.63 10.32
CA ASN A 89 2.35 11.51 10.39
C ASN A 89 2.29 12.46 9.19
N GLU A 90 3.42 13.09 8.83
CA GLU A 90 3.53 13.94 7.63
C GLU A 90 3.12 13.17 6.36
N ALA A 91 3.56 11.92 6.20
CA ALA A 91 3.20 11.08 5.05
C ALA A 91 1.71 10.71 5.03
N GLN A 92 1.13 10.41 6.19
CA GLN A 92 -0.31 10.12 6.32
C GLN A 92 -1.16 11.36 6.02
N GLU A 93 -0.77 12.52 6.52
CA GLU A 93 -1.44 13.80 6.26
C GLU A 93 -1.33 14.20 4.79
N TYR A 94 -0.15 14.02 4.17
CA TYR A 94 0.04 14.24 2.74
C TYR A 94 -0.90 13.34 1.91
N TYR A 95 -1.00 12.05 2.27
CA TYR A 95 -1.92 11.14 1.60
C TYR A 95 -3.38 11.54 1.81
N ALA A 96 -3.78 11.92 3.02
CA ALA A 96 -5.14 12.33 3.33
C ALA A 96 -5.57 13.59 2.54
N THR A 97 -4.64 14.52 2.32
CA THR A 97 -4.88 15.78 1.60
C THR A 97 -4.83 15.64 0.08
N HIS A 98 -3.89 14.83 -0.45
CA HIS A 98 -3.66 14.73 -1.90
C HIS A 98 -4.21 13.44 -2.54
N GLY A 99 -4.67 12.48 -1.74
CA GLY A 99 -5.12 11.16 -2.21
C GLY A 99 -4.02 10.29 -2.82
N ARG A 100 -2.74 10.66 -2.64
CA ARG A 100 -1.58 9.98 -3.23
C ARG A 100 -0.35 10.07 -2.33
N LEU A 101 0.59 9.15 -2.53
CA LEU A 101 1.91 9.25 -1.91
C LEU A 101 2.74 10.41 -2.50
N PRO A 102 3.67 10.96 -1.69
CA PRO A 102 4.62 11.98 -2.14
C PRO A 102 5.55 11.44 -3.24
N ARG A 103 5.95 12.32 -4.16
CA ARG A 103 6.82 12.01 -5.31
C ARG A 103 8.11 12.80 -5.24
N ARG A 104 9.16 12.24 -5.84
CA ARG A 104 10.45 12.92 -5.99
C ARG A 104 10.39 14.14 -6.91
N THR A 105 9.43 14.20 -7.83
CA THR A 105 9.27 15.35 -8.73
C THR A 105 8.50 16.52 -8.11
N GLY A 106 8.12 16.42 -6.84
CA GLY A 106 7.40 17.47 -6.12
C GLY A 106 8.30 18.60 -5.64
N ASN A 107 7.74 19.44 -4.76
CA ASN A 107 8.52 20.47 -4.04
C ASN A 107 9.56 19.81 -3.09
N PRO A 108 10.53 20.57 -2.54
CA PRO A 108 11.57 20.00 -1.68
C PRO A 108 11.05 19.21 -0.47
N GLU A 109 9.91 19.61 0.10
CA GLU A 109 9.27 18.92 1.22
C GLU A 109 8.67 17.57 0.80
N GLU A 110 7.94 17.54 -0.32
CA GLU A 110 7.39 16.33 -0.94
C GLU A 110 8.52 15.39 -1.35
N HIS A 111 9.59 15.90 -1.95
CA HIS A 111 10.76 15.10 -2.29
C HIS A 111 11.36 14.43 -1.05
N SER A 112 11.58 15.19 0.02
CA SER A 112 12.11 14.66 1.29
C SER A 112 11.22 13.56 1.87
N LEU A 113 9.90 13.73 1.80
CA LEU A 113 8.93 12.76 2.29
C LEU A 113 8.89 11.50 1.40
N ALA A 114 8.99 11.67 0.08
CA ALA A 114 9.09 10.57 -0.88
C ALA A 114 10.34 9.72 -0.65
N GLU A 115 11.49 10.35 -0.37
CA GLU A 115 12.72 9.64 -0.01
C GLU A 115 12.58 8.89 1.30
N TRP A 116 11.94 9.48 2.30
CA TRP A 116 11.69 8.81 3.58
C TRP A 116 10.83 7.54 3.40
N VAL A 117 9.75 7.61 2.61
CA VAL A 117 8.91 6.43 2.29
C VAL A 117 9.73 5.40 1.50
N ALA A 118 10.53 5.82 0.52
CA ALA A 118 11.40 4.93 -0.24
C ALA A 118 12.43 4.21 0.65
N GLU A 119 12.96 4.89 1.66
CA GLU A 119 13.88 4.29 2.62
C GLU A 119 13.21 3.19 3.45
N GLN A 120 11.94 3.38 3.85
CA GLN A 120 11.21 2.34 4.58
C GLN A 120 11.04 1.08 3.72
N ARG A 121 10.83 1.25 2.41
CA ARG A 121 10.74 0.13 1.46
C ARG A 121 12.07 -0.62 1.33
N ARG A 122 13.19 0.10 1.21
CA ARG A 122 14.53 -0.53 1.15
C ARG A 122 14.81 -1.35 2.40
N LEU A 123 14.44 -0.85 3.57
CA LEU A 123 14.59 -1.59 4.83
C LEU A 123 13.71 -2.86 4.84
N VAL A 124 12.51 -2.84 4.25
CA VAL A 124 11.70 -4.06 4.07
C VAL A 124 12.38 -5.05 3.12
N GLU A 125 12.87 -4.58 1.97
CA GLU A 125 13.56 -5.43 0.99
C GLU A 125 14.82 -6.10 1.57
N ARG A 126 15.49 -5.45 2.52
CA ARG A 126 16.64 -5.98 3.26
C ARG A 126 16.28 -6.83 4.48
N ASN A 127 14.99 -6.99 4.80
CA ASN A 127 14.50 -7.59 6.05
C ASN A 127 15.04 -6.90 7.32
N GLU A 128 15.35 -5.60 7.23
CA GLU A 128 15.86 -4.77 8.32
C GLU A 128 14.75 -3.95 8.97
N LEU A 129 13.59 -3.79 8.33
CA LEU A 129 12.48 -3.02 8.91
C LEU A 129 11.76 -3.83 9.99
N PRO A 130 11.75 -3.38 11.27
CA PRO A 130 11.09 -4.12 12.33
C PRO A 130 9.59 -4.20 12.12
N GLN A 131 8.99 -5.30 12.58
CA GLN A 131 7.56 -5.56 12.43
C GLN A 131 6.71 -4.43 13.02
N ALA A 132 7.15 -3.83 14.14
CA ALA A 132 6.48 -2.68 14.72
C ALA A 132 6.33 -1.50 13.74
N LYS A 133 7.37 -1.18 12.95
CA LYS A 133 7.30 -0.12 11.94
C LYS A 133 6.40 -0.49 10.77
N ILE A 134 6.41 -1.77 10.37
CA ILE A 134 5.52 -2.30 9.33
C ILE A 134 4.05 -2.10 9.75
N VAL A 135 3.69 -2.49 10.97
CA VAL A 135 2.35 -2.28 11.54
C VAL A 135 2.00 -0.78 11.59
N LEU A 136 2.96 0.07 11.91
CA LEU A 136 2.74 1.52 11.96
C LEU A 136 2.50 2.13 10.57
N LEU A 137 3.26 1.71 9.56
CA LEU A 137 3.17 2.15 8.16
C LEU A 137 1.95 1.58 7.44
N TYR A 138 1.48 0.42 7.87
CA TYR A 138 0.42 -0.33 7.22
C TYR A 138 -0.83 0.49 6.81
N PRO A 139 -1.34 1.46 7.61
CA PRO A 139 -2.48 2.29 7.22
C PRO A 139 -2.21 3.27 6.07
N LEU A 140 -0.96 3.50 5.65
CA LEU A 140 -0.58 4.42 4.58
C LEU A 140 -0.70 3.74 3.22
N PRO A 141 -1.73 3.99 2.39
CA PRO A 141 -1.96 3.15 1.22
C PRO A 141 -0.83 3.24 0.19
N GLY A 142 -0.41 2.08 -0.33
CA GLY A 142 0.66 1.98 -1.34
C GLY A 142 2.08 2.21 -0.80
N TRP A 143 2.27 2.35 0.51
CA TRP A 143 3.60 2.57 1.10
C TRP A 143 4.56 1.41 0.79
N ASN A 144 4.06 0.19 0.64
CA ASN A 144 4.84 -1.01 0.32
C ASN A 144 4.92 -1.28 -1.19
N ILE A 145 4.22 -0.52 -2.03
CA ILE A 145 4.31 -0.60 -3.49
C ILE A 145 5.41 0.35 -3.93
N ASN A 146 6.41 -0.14 -4.67
CA ASN A 146 7.49 0.71 -5.19
C ASN A 146 6.89 1.94 -5.93
N ALA A 147 7.40 3.14 -5.66
CA ALA A 147 6.96 4.38 -6.33
C ALA A 147 7.00 4.25 -7.86
N GLN A 148 7.98 3.56 -8.42
CA GLN A 148 8.03 3.28 -9.86
C GLN A 148 6.86 2.40 -10.32
N THR A 149 6.43 1.45 -9.50
CA THR A 149 5.25 0.62 -9.78
C THR A 149 3.99 1.48 -9.70
N GLN A 150 3.83 2.27 -8.64
CA GLN A 150 2.70 3.19 -8.51
C GLN A 150 2.64 4.22 -9.66
N GLU A 151 3.77 4.81 -10.06
CA GLU A 151 3.84 5.70 -11.22
C GLU A 151 3.52 4.98 -12.52
N ARG A 152 4.00 3.75 -12.71
CA ARG A 152 3.65 2.92 -13.87
C ARG A 152 2.15 2.65 -13.91
N GLU A 153 1.51 2.38 -12.76
CA GLU A 153 0.07 2.20 -12.65
C GLU A 153 -0.70 3.48 -12.98
N ILE A 154 -0.25 4.63 -12.46
CA ILE A 154 -0.87 5.93 -12.76
C ILE A 154 -0.73 6.26 -14.25
N ARG A 155 0.45 6.09 -14.85
CA ARG A 155 0.64 6.26 -16.29
C ARG A 155 -0.24 5.32 -17.10
N TRP A 156 -0.43 4.09 -16.63
CA TRP A 156 -1.32 3.12 -17.27
C TRP A 156 -2.78 3.58 -17.22
N ARG A 157 -3.26 4.08 -16.06
CA ARG A 157 -4.63 4.61 -15.90
C ARG A 157 -4.87 5.85 -16.75
N ASN A 158 -3.91 6.79 -16.80
CA ASN A 158 -4.04 7.99 -17.63
C ASN A 158 -4.14 7.63 -19.12
N ARG A 159 -3.36 6.65 -19.59
CA ARG A 159 -3.44 6.16 -20.98
C ARG A 159 -4.76 5.45 -21.26
N LEU A 160 -5.30 4.70 -20.31
CA LEU A 160 -6.64 4.13 -20.43
C LEU A 160 -7.71 5.22 -20.56
N SER A 161 -7.62 6.30 -19.78
CA SER A 161 -8.54 7.44 -19.89
C SER A 161 -8.50 8.06 -21.30
N LEU A 162 -7.29 8.37 -21.79
CA LEU A 162 -7.11 8.91 -23.13
C LEU A 162 -7.64 7.97 -24.23
N LEU A 163 -7.48 6.65 -24.05
CA LEU A 163 -8.06 5.67 -24.97
C LEU A 163 -9.60 5.74 -24.94
N VAL A 164 -10.21 5.80 -23.76
CA VAL A 164 -11.67 5.90 -23.60
C VAL A 164 -12.18 7.18 -24.26
N ASP A 165 -11.52 8.31 -24.02
CA ASP A 165 -11.90 9.61 -24.60
C ASP A 165 -11.82 9.57 -26.13
N PHE A 166 -10.74 8.98 -26.68
CA PHE A 166 -10.59 8.80 -28.13
C PHE A 166 -11.70 7.93 -28.72
N VAL A 167 -12.00 6.79 -28.10
CA VAL A 167 -13.03 5.86 -28.58
C VAL A 167 -14.43 6.48 -28.50
N ASN A 168 -14.70 7.27 -27.46
CA ASN A 168 -15.96 7.99 -27.32
C ASN A 168 -16.12 9.10 -28.38
N THR A 169 -15.02 9.74 -28.79
CA THR A 169 -15.04 10.86 -29.76
C THR A 169 -15.06 10.37 -31.21
N GLU A 170 -14.19 9.42 -31.53
CA GLU A 170 -13.96 8.95 -32.90
C GLU A 170 -14.79 7.70 -33.25
N HIS A 171 -15.46 7.10 -32.25
CA HIS A 171 -16.25 5.87 -32.36
C HIS A 171 -15.50 4.69 -33.01
N ARG A 172 -14.16 4.70 -32.90
CA ARG A 172 -13.26 3.70 -33.49
C ARG A 172 -12.03 3.48 -32.62
N MET A 173 -11.35 2.36 -32.81
CA MET A 173 -10.07 2.10 -32.15
C MET A 173 -8.92 2.92 -32.77
N PRO A 174 -7.93 3.35 -31.97
CA PRO A 174 -6.75 4.03 -32.48
C PRO A 174 -5.90 3.09 -33.33
N ARG A 175 -5.42 3.59 -34.47
CA ARG A 175 -4.67 2.80 -35.44
C ARG A 175 -3.17 2.86 -35.16
N TYR A 176 -2.52 1.70 -35.24
CA TYR A 176 -1.06 1.60 -35.08
C TYR A 176 -0.29 2.06 -36.33
N ARG A 177 -0.76 1.75 -37.55
CA ARG A 177 0.00 2.00 -38.81
C ARG A 177 -0.50 3.19 -39.64
N THR A 178 -1.80 3.48 -39.61
CA THR A 178 -2.44 4.51 -40.44
C THR A 178 -3.19 5.50 -39.54
N TYR A 179 -2.42 6.19 -38.71
CA TYR A 179 -2.90 7.16 -37.72
C TYR A 179 -3.07 8.55 -38.33
N ALA A 180 -4.03 9.33 -37.84
CA ALA A 180 -4.26 10.71 -38.26
C ALA A 180 -3.47 11.72 -37.41
N THR A 181 -3.21 11.39 -36.14
CA THR A 181 -2.51 12.25 -35.19
C THR A 181 -1.44 11.46 -34.42
N GLU A 182 -0.45 12.17 -33.88
CA GLU A 182 0.58 11.54 -33.04
C GLU A 182 -0.03 10.97 -31.74
N GLU A 183 -1.09 11.59 -31.22
CA GLU A 183 -1.85 11.07 -30.07
C GLU A 183 -2.51 9.73 -30.39
N GLU A 184 -3.12 9.59 -31.57
CA GLU A 184 -3.68 8.32 -32.03
C GLU A 184 -2.59 7.24 -32.16
N HIS A 185 -1.43 7.60 -32.72
CA HIS A 185 -0.30 6.68 -32.85
C HIS A 185 0.17 6.15 -31.49
N LEU A 186 0.35 7.04 -30.50
CA LEU A 186 0.75 6.68 -29.14
C LEU A 186 -0.25 5.72 -28.47
N LEU A 187 -1.55 5.97 -28.65
CA LEU A 187 -2.60 5.08 -28.14
C LEU A 187 -2.60 3.73 -28.87
N GLY A 188 -2.40 3.72 -30.19
CA GLY A 188 -2.28 2.51 -30.99
C GLY A 188 -1.09 1.64 -30.57
N VAL A 189 0.08 2.24 -30.37
CA VAL A 189 1.29 1.57 -29.83
C VAL A 189 1.01 1.01 -28.44
N TRP A 190 0.36 1.79 -27.57
CA TRP A 190 0.06 1.36 -26.21
C TRP A 190 -0.91 0.18 -26.17
N LEU A 191 -1.96 0.20 -26.99
CA LEU A 191 -2.94 -0.87 -27.11
C LEU A 191 -2.31 -2.14 -27.68
N HIS A 192 -1.46 -2.02 -28.70
CA HIS A 192 -0.68 -3.14 -29.23
C HIS A 192 0.17 -3.81 -28.14
N ASN A 193 0.85 -3.02 -27.30
CA ASN A 193 1.60 -3.54 -26.16
C ASN A 193 0.71 -4.27 -25.12
N GLN A 194 -0.54 -3.85 -24.93
CA GLN A 194 -1.47 -4.57 -24.03
C GLN A 194 -1.88 -5.91 -24.63
N HIS A 195 -2.11 -5.98 -25.94
CA HIS A 195 -2.37 -7.25 -26.64
C HIS A 195 -1.20 -8.23 -26.51
N GLN A 196 0.03 -7.78 -26.74
CA GLN A 196 1.23 -8.61 -26.57
C GLN A 196 1.37 -9.14 -25.14
N ARG A 197 1.19 -8.27 -24.14
CA ARG A 197 1.25 -8.71 -22.72
C ARG A 197 0.15 -9.69 -22.38
N ARG A 198 -1.03 -9.59 -23.00
CA ARG A 198 -2.12 -10.55 -22.82
C ARG A 198 -1.78 -11.89 -23.45
N SER A 199 -1.29 -11.94 -24.69
CA SER A 199 -0.90 -13.20 -25.35
C SER A 199 0.23 -13.89 -24.60
N GLU A 200 1.15 -13.13 -24.00
CA GLU A 200 2.23 -13.66 -23.15
C GLU A 200 1.78 -14.02 -21.71
N SER A 201 0.49 -13.84 -21.36
CA SER A 201 -0.03 -14.03 -20.00
C SER A 201 0.69 -13.20 -18.92
N ARG A 202 1.27 -12.06 -19.31
CA ARG A 202 1.98 -11.09 -18.43
C ARG A 202 1.15 -9.85 -18.10
N LEU A 203 -0.09 -9.79 -18.55
CA LEU A 203 -1.02 -8.72 -18.23
C LEU A 203 -1.65 -8.96 -16.85
N GLU A 204 -1.44 -8.03 -15.92
CA GLU A 204 -2.03 -8.10 -14.58
C GLU A 204 -3.56 -8.15 -14.64
N LEU A 205 -4.19 -8.96 -13.79
CA LEU A 205 -5.63 -9.22 -13.80
C LEU A 205 -6.48 -7.95 -13.70
N TRP A 206 -6.06 -6.98 -12.88
CA TRP A 206 -6.82 -5.73 -12.74
C TRP A 206 -6.76 -4.87 -14.00
N LYS A 207 -5.64 -4.88 -14.74
CA LYS A 207 -5.49 -4.16 -16.03
C LYS A 207 -6.38 -4.78 -17.09
N LEU A 208 -6.43 -6.11 -17.12
CA LEU A 208 -7.33 -6.85 -18.00
C LEU A 208 -8.79 -6.50 -17.68
N LYS A 209 -9.19 -6.52 -16.40
CA LYS A 209 -10.54 -6.16 -15.97
C LYS A 209 -10.90 -4.72 -16.38
N ALA A 210 -10.04 -3.76 -16.05
CA ALA A 210 -10.26 -2.35 -16.38
C ALA A 210 -10.41 -2.10 -17.88
N LEU A 211 -9.61 -2.76 -18.74
CA LEU A 211 -9.77 -2.66 -20.18
C LEU A 211 -11.11 -3.22 -20.67
N ASN A 212 -11.58 -4.34 -20.12
CA ASN A 212 -12.86 -4.93 -20.52
C ASN A 212 -14.07 -4.09 -20.12
N GLU A 213 -13.99 -3.40 -18.98
CA GLU A 213 -15.05 -2.52 -18.50
C GLU A 213 -15.07 -1.20 -19.27
N ALA A 214 -13.89 -0.67 -19.59
CA ALA A 214 -13.75 0.66 -20.20
C ALA A 214 -13.97 0.66 -21.72
N VAL A 215 -13.59 -0.41 -22.42
CA VAL A 215 -13.72 -0.51 -23.88
C VAL A 215 -14.22 -1.92 -24.18
N LEU A 216 -15.39 -2.07 -24.83
CA LEU A 216 -15.95 -3.42 -25.09
C LEU A 216 -15.24 -4.13 -26.25
N ASP A 217 -14.90 -3.39 -27.31
CA ASP A 217 -14.35 -3.93 -28.56
C ASP A 217 -12.83 -3.86 -28.66
N TRP A 218 -12.11 -3.59 -27.56
CA TRP A 218 -10.63 -3.55 -27.59
C TRP A 218 -10.02 -4.91 -27.88
N ARG A 219 -10.72 -6.00 -27.54
CA ARG A 219 -10.34 -7.36 -27.90
C ARG A 219 -10.76 -7.55 -29.34
N SER A 220 -9.88 -7.25 -30.29
CA SER A 220 -10.08 -7.54 -31.72
C SER A 220 -10.95 -8.78 -31.90
N ARG A 221 -12.14 -8.61 -32.50
CA ARG A 221 -12.94 -9.74 -32.97
C ARG A 221 -12.05 -10.55 -33.91
N ASN A 222 -11.74 -11.78 -33.51
CA ASN A 222 -11.42 -12.81 -34.50
C ASN A 222 -12.66 -13.04 -35.36
#